data_AF-A0A5P1F6Y5-F1
#
_entry.id   AF-A0A5P1F6Y5-F1
#
_cell.length_a   1.000
_cell.length_b   1.000
_cell.length_c   1.000
_cell.angle_alpha   90.00
_cell.angle_beta   90.00
_cell.angle_gamma   90.00
#
_symmetry.space_group_name_H-M   'P 1'
#
loop_
_entity.id
_entity.type
_entity.pdbx_description
1 polymer ?
#
loop_
_entity_poly.entity_id
_entity_poly.type
_entity_poly.pdbx_seq_one_letter_code
_entity_poly.pdbx_strand_id
1 'polypeptide(L)' 'MGARLITNDRDRKLRIFTGSEHPFGDRPLEPYMMPPRQVREMRPRARRAMIRAQKKEEQGKDIAITSKKKEQKAEVSA' A
#
# COMPACT_ATOMS: atom_id res chain seq x y z
N MET A 1 3.28 -27.59 18.33
CA MET A 1 2.14 -26.65 18.44
C MET A 1 2.30 -25.84 19.73
N GLY A 2 3.21 -24.86 19.75
CA GLY A 2 3.64 -24.18 20.98
C GLY A 2 3.50 -22.66 20.88
N ALA A 3 3.09 -22.05 21.99
CA ALA A 3 3.09 -20.63 22.30
C ALA A 3 2.11 -19.72 21.52
N ARG A 4 0.82 -19.83 21.86
CA ARG A 4 -0.20 -18.79 21.57
C ARG A 4 -0.93 -18.30 22.85
N LEU A 5 -0.26 -18.41 24.01
CA LEU A 5 -0.77 -17.91 25.31
C LEU A 5 -0.08 -16.62 25.77
N ILE A 6 1.13 -16.34 25.27
CA ILE A 6 1.97 -15.22 25.71
C ILE A 6 1.45 -13.87 25.20
N THR A 7 0.73 -13.86 24.06
CA THR A 7 0.15 -12.65 23.47
C THR A 7 -0.84 -11.98 24.42
N ASN A 8 -1.73 -12.77 25.04
CA ASN A 8 -2.74 -12.24 25.96
C ASN A 8 -2.09 -11.61 27.20
N ASP A 9 -1.03 -12.23 27.73
CA ASP A 9 -0.29 -11.69 28.87
C ASP A 9 0.59 -10.48 28.52
N ARG A 10 1.01 -10.35 27.26
CA ARG A 10 1.73 -9.17 26.75
C ARG A 10 0.81 -7.98 26.57
N ASP A 11 -0.37 -8.19 25.99
CA ASP A 11 -1.33 -7.12 25.73
C ASP A 11 -1.85 -6.49 27.02
N ARG A 12 -1.95 -7.27 28.12
CA ARG A 12 -2.23 -6.75 29.47
C ARG A 12 -1.24 -5.68 29.96
N LYS A 13 -0.04 -5.58 29.36
CA LYS A 13 0.98 -4.58 29.71
C LYS A 13 0.93 -3.32 28.84
N LEU A 14 0.16 -3.32 27.75
CA LEU A 14 0.01 -2.16 26.88
C LEU A 14 -1.09 -1.24 27.41
N ARG A 15 -0.80 0.06 27.53
CA ARG A 15 -1.77 1.09 27.92
C ARG A 15 -1.72 2.20 26.86
N ILE A 16 -2.88 2.58 26.32
CA ILE A 16 -2.98 3.55 25.23
C ILE A 16 -3.75 4.76 25.74
N PHE A 17 -3.16 5.94 25.56
CA PHE A 17 -3.76 7.24 25.85
C PHE A 17 -3.81 8.05 24.57
N THR A 18 -4.88 8.79 24.35
CA THR A 18 -5.07 9.61 23.14
C THR A 18 -4.31 10.94 23.22
N GLY A 19 -4.06 11.44 24.44
CA GLY A 19 -3.28 12.64 24.70
C GLY A 19 -1.90 12.34 25.30
N SER A 20 -1.17 13.41 25.63
CA SER A 20 0.13 13.32 26.33
C SER A 20 -0.01 13.10 27.84
N GLU A 21 -1.19 13.33 28.41
CA GLU A 21 -1.45 13.13 29.85
C GLU A 21 -1.73 11.66 30.16
N HIS A 22 -1.04 11.12 31.15
CA HIS A 22 -1.24 9.75 31.63
C HIS A 22 -0.84 9.60 33.11
N PRO A 23 -1.50 8.71 33.89
CA PRO A 23 -1.27 8.56 35.33
C PRO A 23 0.03 7.83 35.70
N PHE A 24 0.94 7.63 34.74
CA PHE A 24 2.21 6.94 34.93
C PHE A 24 3.41 7.88 35.18
N GLY A 25 3.16 9.16 35.47
CA GLY A 25 4.22 10.17 35.68
C GLY A 25 5.16 9.88 36.87
N ASP A 26 4.70 9.12 37.86
CA ASP A 26 5.49 8.76 39.05
C ASP A 26 6.58 7.71 38.76
N ARG A 27 6.47 7.00 37.63
CA ARG A 27 7.47 6.01 37.21
C ARG A 27 8.45 6.68 36.24
N PRO A 28 9.76 6.41 36.34
CA PRO A 28 10.70 6.86 35.33
C PRO A 28 10.34 6.20 33.99
N LEU A 29 9.97 7.02 33.00
CA LEU A 29 9.68 6.59 31.64
C LEU A 29 10.86 6.93 30.75
N GLU A 30 11.40 5.91 30.08
CA GLU A 30 12.36 6.13 28.99
C GLU A 30 11.61 6.56 27.72
N PRO A 31 11.89 7.74 27.16
CA PRO A 31 11.29 8.16 25.91
C PRO A 31 11.80 7.26 24.77
N TYR A 32 10.88 6.58 24.10
CA TYR A 32 11.23 5.78 22.93
C TYR A 32 11.30 6.66 21.67
N MET A 33 12.49 6.79 21.11
CA MET A 33 12.66 7.35 19.77
C MET A 33 12.55 6.25 18.72
N MET A 34 11.72 6.47 17.70
CA MET A 34 11.69 5.56 16.56
C MET A 34 13.08 5.54 15.88
N PRO A 35 13.60 4.35 15.54
CA PRO A 35 14.81 4.25 14.73
C PRO A 35 14.68 5.03 13.42
N PRO A 36 15.77 5.58 12.87
CA PRO A 36 15.73 6.26 11.59
C PRO A 36 15.22 5.29 10.51
N ARG A 37 14.12 5.66 9.87
CA ARG A 37 13.54 4.89 8.76
C ARG A 37 13.87 5.61 7.46
N GLN A 38 14.18 4.85 6.42
CA GLN A 38 14.20 5.39 5.07
C GLN A 38 12.78 5.85 4.71
N VAL A 39 12.62 7.16 4.57
CA VAL A 39 11.35 7.74 4.11
C VAL A 39 11.18 7.33 2.65
N ARG A 40 10.04 6.73 2.31
CA ARG A 40 9.70 6.53 0.89
C ARG A 40 9.70 7.89 0.21
N GLU A 41 10.53 8.05 -0.81
CA GLU A 41 10.56 9.28 -1.59
C GLU A 41 9.16 9.61 -2.12
N MET A 42 8.85 10.90 -2.14
CA MET A 42 7.62 11.39 -2.75
C MET A 42 7.58 10.95 -4.21
N ARG A 43 6.58 10.13 -4.56
CA ARG A 43 6.41 9.68 -5.95
C ARG A 43 6.18 10.89 -6.86
N PRO A 44 7.03 11.14 -7.86
CA PRO A 44 6.82 12.25 -8.78
C PRO A 44 5.54 12.04 -9.58
N ARG A 45 4.52 12.88 -9.34
CA ARG A 45 3.20 12.76 -9.98
C ARG A 45 3.30 12.87 -11.50
N ALA A 46 4.16 13.76 -12.01
CA ALA A 46 4.40 13.95 -13.44
C ALA A 46 4.92 12.68 -14.13
N ARG A 47 5.96 12.04 -13.58
CA ARG A 47 6.49 10.76 -14.10
C ARG A 47 5.42 9.67 -14.10
N ARG A 48 4.60 9.59 -13.04
CA ARG A 48 3.52 8.59 -12.96
C ARG A 48 2.37 8.86 -13.94
N ALA A 49 2.06 10.13 -14.21
CA ALA A 49 1.07 10.51 -15.22
C ALA A 49 1.54 10.12 -16.62
N MET A 50 2.80 10.39 -16.97
CA MET A 50 3.40 9.97 -18.24
C MET A 50 3.40 8.44 -18.41
N ILE A 51 3.85 7.69 -17.40
CA ILE A 51 3.85 6.22 -17.44
C ILE A 51 2.43 5.67 -17.57
N ARG A 52 1.43 6.30 -16.95
CA ARG A 52 0.03 5.91 -17.09
C ARG A 52 -0.53 6.24 -18.47
N ALA A 53 -0.19 7.39 -19.03
CA ALA A 53 -0.57 7.76 -20.39
C ALA A 53 0.00 6.75 -21.40
N GLN A 54 1.29 6.43 -21.30
CA GLN A 54 1.96 5.42 -22.13
C GLN A 54 1.30 4.05 -22.01
N LYS A 55 1.07 3.55 -20.79
CA LYS A 55 0.38 2.26 -20.59
C LYS A 55 -1.06 2.25 -21.09
N LYS A 56 -1.78 3.38 -21.00
CA LYS A 56 -3.14 3.50 -21.53
C LYS A 56 -3.15 3.49 -23.06
N GLU A 57 -2.18 4.12 -23.70
CA GLU A 57 -2.02 4.09 -25.16
C GLU A 57 -1.64 2.70 -25.67
N GLU A 58 -0.73 1.99 -24.99
CA GLU A 58 -0.38 0.59 -25.31
C GLU A 58 -1.59 -0.33 -25.18
N GLN A 59 -2.31 -0.29 -24.05
CA GLN A 59 -3.52 -1.09 -23.85
C GLN A 59 -4.65 -0.72 -24.84
N GLY A 60 -4.79 0.56 -25.19
CA GLY A 60 -5.77 1.01 -26.18
C GLY A 60 -5.48 0.46 -27.58
N LYS A 61 -4.20 0.34 -27.96
CA LYS A 61 -3.78 -0.28 -29.23
C LYS A 61 -4.07 -1.77 -29.23
N ASP A 62 -3.75 -2.48 -28.14
CA ASP A 62 -4.01 -3.92 -28.04
C ASP A 62 -5.51 -4.24 -28.13
N ILE A 63 -6.35 -3.45 -27.46
CA ILE A 63 -7.82 -3.59 -27.54
C ILE A 63 -8.33 -3.30 -28.96
N ALA A 64 -7.85 -2.25 -29.61
CA ALA A 64 -8.25 -1.90 -30.98
C ALA A 64 -7.77 -2.90 -32.04
N ILE A 65 -6.61 -3.53 -31.84
CA ILE A 65 -6.09 -4.58 -32.73
C ILE A 65 -6.94 -5.85 -32.60
N THR A 66 -7.32 -6.23 -31.37
CA THR A 66 -8.15 -7.42 -31.15
C THR A 66 -9.58 -7.26 -31.68
N SER A 67 -10.17 -6.05 -31.63
CA SER A 67 -11.51 -5.80 -32.18
C SER A 67 -11.51 -5.84 -33.72
N LYS A 68 -10.54 -5.18 -34.39
CA LYS A 68 -10.43 -5.20 -35.86
C LYS A 68 -10.21 -6.61 -36.43
N LYS A 69 -9.42 -7.45 -35.73
CA LYS A 69 -9.19 -8.84 -36.13
C LYS A 69 -10.45 -9.70 -36.01
N LYS A 70 -11.37 -9.34 -35.10
CA LYS A 70 -12.65 -10.04 -34.91
C LYS A 70 -13.67 -9.65 -35.99
N GLU A 71 -13.70 -8.37 -36.38
CA GLU A 71 -14.56 -7.86 -37.47
C GLU A 71 -14.15 -8.46 -38.82
N GLN A 72 -12.86 -8.48 -39.15
CA GLN A 72 -12.37 -9.07 -40.41
C GLN A 72 -12.60 -10.59 -40.50
N LYS A 73 -12.63 -11.31 -39.38
CA LYS A 73 -13.01 -12.73 -39.38
C LYS A 73 -14.51 -12.96 -39.60
N ALA A 74 -15.36 -11.99 -39.28
CA ALA A 74 -16.80 -12.09 -39.48
C ALA A 74 -17.20 -11.78 -40.94
N GLU A 75 -16.53 -10.83 -41.60
CA GLU A 75 -16.79 -10.47 -42.99
C GLU A 75 -16.32 -11.52 -44.01
N VAL A 76 -15.27 -12.29 -43.69
CA VAL A 76 -14.75 -13.36 -44.59
C VAL A 76 -15.59 -14.64 -44.52
N SER A 77 -16.56 -14.74 -43.60
CA SER A 77 -17.44 -15.91 -43.43
C SER A 77 -18.89 -15.70 -43.91
N ALA A 78 -19.19 -14.61 -44.61
CA ALA A 78 -20.53 -14.28 -45.13
C ALA A 78 -20.63 -14.47 -46.65
#